data_AF-A0A7Y0XDG0-F1
#
_entry.id   AF-A0A7Y0XDG0-F1
#
_cell.length_a   1.000
_cell.length_b   1.000
_cell.length_c   1.000
_cell.angle_alpha   90.00
_cell.angle_beta   90.00
_cell.angle_gamma   90.00
#
_symmetry.space_group_name_H-M   'P 1'
#
loop_
_entity.id
_entity.type
_entity.pdbx_description
1 polymer ?
#
loop_
_entity_poly.entity_id
_entity_poly.type
_entity_poly.pdbx_seq_one_letter_code
_entity_poly.pdbx_strand_id
1 'polypeptide(L)' 'AGSLPTFSIPAVPFTLETLQIILPYAIILAAIGLIESLLTLTVLDEMTNTRGQSNRECIGQGMANMTCSVFGAMGGCAMI' A
#
# COMPACT_ATOMS: atom_id res chain seq x y z
N ALA A 1 -9.53 -15.99 -21.02
CA ALA A 1 -8.80 -14.85 -21.62
C ALA A 1 -8.49 -13.87 -20.50
N GLY A 2 -7.22 -13.67 -20.15
CA GLY A 2 -6.82 -12.67 -19.16
C GLY A 2 -6.56 -11.34 -19.88
N SER A 3 -7.41 -10.34 -19.67
CA SER A 3 -7.13 -8.98 -20.10
C SER A 3 -6.22 -8.29 -19.08
N LEU A 4 -5.29 -7.46 -19.55
CA LEU A 4 -4.52 -6.59 -18.67
C LEU A 4 -5.46 -5.67 -17.88
N PRO A 5 -5.12 -5.31 -16.62
CA PRO A 5 -5.93 -4.40 -15.85
C PRO A 5 -6.07 -3.07 -16.59
N THR A 6 -7.29 -2.62 -16.75
CA THR A 6 -7.59 -1.35 -17.43
C THR A 6 -7.41 -0.21 -16.45
N PHE A 7 -6.94 0.93 -16.96
CA PHE A 7 -6.90 2.16 -16.18
C PHE A 7 -8.32 2.51 -15.71
N SER A 8 -8.52 2.60 -14.39
CA SER A 8 -9.84 2.76 -13.78
C SER A 8 -9.79 3.92 -12.80
N ILE A 9 -10.24 5.09 -13.25
CA ILE A 9 -10.39 6.25 -12.37
C ILE A 9 -11.66 6.04 -11.53
N PRO A 10 -11.59 6.22 -10.20
CA PRO A 10 -12.77 6.14 -9.35
C PRO A 10 -13.87 7.10 -9.81
N ALA A 11 -15.08 6.59 -10.03
CA ALA A 11 -16.26 7.38 -10.38
C ALA A 11 -16.88 8.08 -9.15
N VAL A 12 -16.04 8.68 -8.30
CA VAL A 12 -16.44 9.40 -7.09
C VAL A 12 -16.22 10.90 -7.28
N PRO A 13 -16.98 11.76 -6.57
CA PRO A 13 -16.77 13.19 -6.63
C PRO A 13 -15.37 13.54 -6.12
N PHE A 14 -14.57 14.24 -6.93
CA PHE A 14 -13.28 14.79 -6.51
C PHE A 14 -13.50 16.08 -5.69
N THR A 15 -14.16 15.96 -4.54
CA THR A 15 -14.48 17.08 -3.65
C THR A 15 -13.67 17.00 -2.35
N LEU A 16 -13.50 18.15 -1.69
CA LEU A 16 -12.87 18.25 -0.37
C LEU A 16 -13.62 17.43 0.70
N GLU A 17 -14.94 17.33 0.58
CA GLU A 17 -15.77 16.52 1.47
C GLU A 17 -15.45 15.03 1.32
N THR A 18 -15.37 14.53 0.08
CA THR A 18 -14.93 13.15 -0.16
C THR A 18 -13.54 12.94 0.41
N LEU A 19 -12.58 13.84 0.17
CA LEU A 19 -11.23 13.73 0.73
C LEU A 19 -11.25 13.65 2.27
N GLN A 20 -12.03 14.49 2.96
CA GLN A 20 -12.14 14.46 4.43
C GLN A 20 -12.70 13.14 4.96
N ILE A 21 -13.58 12.48 4.21
CA ILE A 21 -14.14 11.18 4.60
C ILE A 21 -13.09 10.07 4.44
N ILE A 22 -12.38 10.00 3.31
CA ILE A 22 -11.40 8.91 3.04
C ILE A 22 -10.06 9.11 3.74
N LEU A 23 -9.62 10.35 3.99
CA LEU A 23 -8.33 10.67 4.60
C LEU A 23 -8.06 9.93 5.93
N PRO A 24 -8.96 9.92 6.93
CA PRO A 24 -8.71 9.20 8.18
C PRO A 24 -8.55 7.69 7.95
N TYR A 25 -9.37 7.08 7.09
CA TYR A 25 -9.25 5.66 6.76
C TYR A 25 -7.95 5.36 6.02
N ALA A 26 -7.55 6.22 5.08
CA ALA A 26 -6.31 6.06 4.33
C ALA A 26 -5.07 6.11 5.25
N ILE A 27 -5.05 7.02 6.23
CA ILE A 27 -3.97 7.12 7.21
C ILE A 27 -3.91 5.86 8.09
N ILE A 28 -5.06 5.39 8.58
CA ILE A 28 -5.13 4.19 9.43
C ILE A 28 -4.63 2.97 8.66
N LEU A 29 -5.11 2.77 7.42
CA LEU A 29 -4.70 1.64 6.58
C LEU A 29 -3.22 1.73 6.18
N ALA A 30 -2.71 2.93 5.90
CA ALA A 30 -1.28 3.12 5.63
C ALA A 30 -0.45 2.74 6.87
N ALA A 31 -0.85 3.17 8.07
CA ALA A 31 -0.14 2.83 9.30
C ALA A 31 -0.14 1.31 9.55
N ILE A 32 -1.31 0.65 9.43
CA ILE A 32 -1.43 -0.81 9.61
C ILE A 32 -0.54 -1.54 8.61
N GLY A 33 -0.65 -1.18 7.32
CA GLY A 33 0.12 -1.83 6.26
C GLY A 33 1.63 -1.65 6.43
N LEU A 34 2.09 -0.48 6.91
CA LEU A 34 3.50 -0.25 7.19
C LEU A 34 3.97 -1.04 8.42
N ILE A 35 3.18 -1.10 9.49
CA ILE A 35 3.52 -1.89 10.69
C ILE A 35 3.70 -3.36 10.31
N GLU A 36 2.76 -3.92 9.54
CA GLU A 36 2.83 -5.31 9.09
C GLU A 36 4.08 -5.56 8.22
N SER A 37 4.33 -4.70 7.23
CA SER A 37 5.48 -4.82 6.34
C SER A 37 6.81 -4.73 7.11
N LEU A 38 6.89 -3.86 8.12
CA LEU A 38 8.10 -3.68 8.94
C LEU A 38 8.31 -4.85 9.92
N LEU A 39 7.25 -5.41 10.50
CA LEU A 39 7.33 -6.61 11.32
C LEU A 39 7.80 -7.79 10.48
N THR A 40 7.23 -7.98 9.28
CA THR A 40 7.67 -8.99 8.31
C THR A 40 9.14 -8.84 7.96
N LEU A 41 9.60 -7.60 7.67
CA LEU A 41 11.00 -7.32 7.39
C LEU A 41 11.93 -7.67 8.56
N THR A 42 11.50 -7.37 9.79
CA THR A 42 12.29 -7.68 10.99
C THR A 42 12.42 -9.18 11.21
N VAL A 43 11.35 -9.94 10.97
CA VAL A 43 11.38 -11.41 11.02
C VAL A 43 12.31 -11.97 9.94
N LEU A 44 12.24 -11.44 8.70
CA LEU A 44 13.13 -11.84 7.62
C LEU A 44 14.61 -11.51 7.92
N ASP A 45 14.88 -10.35 8.49
CA ASP A 45 16.22 -9.94 8.92
C ASP A 45 16.80 -10.91 9.96
N GLU A 46 16.00 -11.29 10.95
CA GLU A 46 16.39 -12.24 11.99
C GLU A 46 16.65 -13.65 11.40
N MET A 47 15.77 -14.13 10.53
CA MET A 47 15.93 -15.44 9.87
C MET A 47 17.14 -15.49 8.93
N THR A 48 17.40 -14.41 8.21
CA THR A 48 18.46 -14.34 7.19
C THR A 48 19.79 -13.82 7.74
N ASN A 49 19.83 -13.36 9.00
CA ASN A 49 20.95 -12.64 9.60
C ASN A 49 21.41 -11.44 8.74
N THR A 50 20.46 -10.75 8.13
CA THR A 50 20.73 -9.56 7.31
C THR A 50 20.08 -8.32 7.92
N ARG A 51 20.38 -7.15 7.36
CA ARG A 51 19.81 -5.88 7.80
C ARG A 51 19.06 -5.24 6.64
N GLY A 52 17.75 -5.30 6.72
CA GLY A 52 16.80 -4.79 5.78
C GLY A 52 16.71 -3.27 5.79
N GLN A 53 16.11 -2.73 4.74
CA GLN A 53 15.99 -1.30 4.52
C GLN A 53 14.54 -0.86 4.67
N SER A 54 14.09 -0.64 5.92
CA SER A 54 12.73 -0.22 6.26
C SER A 54 12.23 0.99 5.46
N ASN A 55 13.05 2.03 5.27
CA ASN A 55 12.66 3.21 4.48
C ASN A 55 12.37 2.85 3.01
N ARG A 56 13.14 1.92 2.44
CA ARG A 56 12.97 1.51 1.05
C ARG A 56 11.70 0.69 0.87
N GLU A 57 11.37 -0.13 1.86
CA GLU A 57 10.08 -0.86 1.91
C GLU A 57 8.90 0.10 1.98
N CYS A 58 8.92 1.07 2.90
CA CYS A 58 7.83 2.04 3.03
C CYS A 58 7.55 2.78 1.70
N ILE A 59 8.61 3.20 1.01
CA ILE A 59 8.51 3.86 -0.29
C ILE A 59 7.99 2.88 -1.36
N GLY A 60 8.53 1.66 -1.40
CA GLY A 60 8.10 0.61 -2.32
C GLY A 60 6.60 0.29 -2.19
N GLN A 61 6.15 0.04 -0.96
CA GLN A 61 4.75 -0.23 -0.62
C GLN A 61 3.83 0.94 -0.98
N GLY A 62 4.24 2.18 -0.69
CA GLY A 62 3.48 3.37 -1.05
C GLY A 62 3.30 3.52 -2.58
N MET A 63 4.38 3.33 -3.34
CA MET A 63 4.34 3.38 -4.81
C MET A 63 3.50 2.24 -5.39
N ALA A 64 3.63 1.02 -4.85
CA ALA A 64 2.82 -0.12 -5.26
C ALA A 64 1.33 0.16 -5.05
N ASN A 65 0.94 0.69 -3.89
CA ASN A 65 -0.44 1.02 -3.57
C ASN A 65 -1.02 2.15 -4.44
N MET A 66 -0.22 3.18 -4.75
CA MET A 66 -0.62 4.20 -5.73
C MET A 66 -0.86 3.59 -7.10
N THR A 67 0.03 2.70 -7.55
CA THR A 67 -0.09 2.04 -8.86
C THR A 67 -1.33 1.14 -8.89
N CYS A 68 -1.58 0.33 -7.86
CA CYS A 68 -2.78 -0.48 -7.74
C CYS A 68 -4.06 0.36 -7.83
N SER A 69 -4.10 1.50 -7.13
CA SER A 69 -5.26 2.40 -7.14
C SER A 69 -5.59 2.91 -8.54
N VAL A 70 -4.58 3.18 -9.37
CA VAL A 70 -4.74 3.63 -10.76
C VAL A 70 -5.32 2.55 -11.69
N PHE A 71 -5.05 1.28 -11.37
CA PHE A 71 -5.56 0.12 -12.10
C PHE A 71 -6.88 -0.43 -11.52
N GLY A 72 -7.50 0.26 -10.57
CA GLY A 72 -8.70 -0.20 -9.88
C GLY A 72 -8.48 -1.44 -9.01
N ALA A 73 -7.23 -1.75 -8.68
CA ALA A 73 -6.86 -2.83 -7.79
C ALA A 73 -6.85 -2.36 -6.33
N MET A 74 -7.19 -3.27 -5.42
CA MET A 74 -7.12 -3.00 -3.98
C MET A 74 -5.65 -2.87 -3.55
N GLY A 75 -5.34 -1.84 -2.74
CA GLY A 75 -4.02 -1.70 -2.14
C GLY A 75 -3.70 -2.83 -1.15
N GLY A 76 -2.43 -3.16 -0.99
CA GLY A 76 -1.95 -4.25 -0.14
C GLY A 76 -0.74 -3.87 0.71
N CYS A 77 -0.18 -4.87 1.39
CA CYS A 77 1.04 -4.77 2.17
C CYS A 77 1.87 -6.04 2.00
N ALA A 78 3.12 -6.05 2.47
CA ALA A 78 3.96 -7.24 2.42
C ALA A 78 3.52 -8.24 3.51
N MET A 79 2.72 -9.22 3.10
CA MET A 79 2.36 -10.37 3.91
C MET A 79 3.21 -11.57 3.45
N ILE A 80 3.72 -12.35 4.42
CA ILE A 80 4.55 -13.55 4.22
C ILE A 80 3.71 -14.67 3.59
#